data_AF-A0A532FGL7-F1
#
_entry.id   AF-A0A532FGL7-F1
#
_cell.length_a   1.000
_cell.length_b   1.000
_cell.length_c   1.000
_cell.angle_alpha   90.00
_cell.angle_beta   90.00
_cell.angle_gamma   90.00
#
_symmetry.space_group_name_H-M   'P 1'
#
loop_
_entity.id
_entity.type
_entity.pdbx_description
1 polymer ?
#
loop_
_entity_poly.entity_id
_entity_poly.type
_entity_poly.pdbx_seq_one_letter_code
_entity_poly.pdbx_strand_id
1 'polypeptide(L)'
;MMAGEGKLLDGSVCSTELRTYLSEVDAAQLDRFANECLEVPFDDSGLVLQDVVNEIGRRLEFEVGAGLYRGRRGTPGFDGLWRSGAHQFVVEVKTTDAYRIPLHLAANYRDQLIKSGELGEDSSILFVVGREDTQGLEEQIRGSRHAWSMRVIGVSSLIRLLMVKVKSESDEVTERIQSLLRPVEYTRIDGIVDLMFKATNEAVADSASAEERPEGDQDARIVGNLSPENSAEATQANRAPSSPAAPGMEAVRERAAEAVAGKLGVRLTRRRRSNFINPDEQVRAVIAVSKRYPRDYQAYWYGFYETQAEFLAGAERGYLVLCGMDTNRAWSLPYPFLVPLLPRLKQTVREEGQRYWHIALKLVGEECQLVVRGEEISVTDFGIRLPRPPAGAA
;
A
#
# COMPACT_ATOMS: atom_id res chain seq x y z
N MET A 1 -19.30 8.79 -14.98
CA MET A 1 -20.72 9.16 -14.82
C MET A 1 -20.84 9.74 -13.40
N MET A 2 -20.92 11.06 -13.24
CA MET A 2 -21.10 11.67 -11.92
C MET A 2 -22.58 11.56 -11.53
N ALA A 3 -22.87 11.12 -10.31
CA ALA A 3 -24.22 11.19 -9.74
C ALA A 3 -24.47 12.60 -9.14
N GLY A 4 -25.74 13.03 -9.08
CA GLY A 4 -26.17 14.36 -8.60
C GLY A 4 -26.40 15.40 -9.71
N GLU A 5 -26.40 16.70 -9.36
CA GLU A 5 -26.58 17.83 -10.30
C GLU A 5 -25.46 17.96 -11.36
N GLY A 6 -24.45 17.08 -11.32
CA GLY A 6 -23.35 17.03 -12.28
C GLY A 6 -22.36 18.19 -12.16
N LYS A 7 -22.36 18.94 -11.06
CA LYS A 7 -21.47 20.08 -10.81
C LYS A 7 -20.70 19.90 -9.51
N LEU A 8 -19.38 20.06 -9.57
CA LEU A 8 -18.53 20.03 -8.39
C LEU A 8 -18.55 21.39 -7.69
N LEU A 9 -19.15 21.42 -6.49
CA LEU A 9 -19.24 22.58 -5.61
C LEU A 9 -18.77 22.23 -4.19
N ASP A 10 -18.22 23.22 -3.48
CA ASP A 10 -17.74 23.04 -2.11
C ASP A 10 -18.84 22.53 -1.18
N GLY A 11 -18.57 21.42 -0.48
CA GLY A 11 -19.51 20.83 0.49
C GLY A 11 -20.80 20.28 -0.13
N SER A 12 -20.84 20.12 -1.46
CA SER A 12 -21.97 19.51 -2.15
C SER A 12 -21.97 17.99 -2.01
N VAL A 13 -23.15 17.39 -2.16
CA VAL A 13 -23.30 15.93 -2.20
C VAL A 13 -22.41 15.32 -3.30
N CYS A 14 -22.34 15.94 -4.47
CA CYS A 14 -21.50 15.48 -5.58
C CYS A 14 -20.01 15.44 -5.20
N SER A 15 -19.50 16.45 -4.47
CA SER A 15 -18.12 16.47 -3.98
C SER A 15 -17.85 15.35 -2.98
N THR A 16 -18.80 15.08 -2.09
CA THR A 16 -18.69 14.01 -1.10
C THR A 16 -18.73 12.64 -1.77
N GLU A 17 -19.67 12.40 -2.68
CA GLU A 17 -19.79 11.17 -3.45
C GLU A 17 -18.53 10.87 -4.27
N LEU A 18 -17.96 11.89 -4.93
CA LEU A 18 -16.69 11.74 -5.66
C LEU A 18 -15.57 11.31 -4.72
N ARG A 19 -15.40 11.97 -3.58
CA ARG A 19 -14.34 11.66 -2.61
C ARG A 19 -14.51 10.27 -1.99
N THR A 20 -15.75 9.86 -1.70
CA THR A 20 -16.06 8.50 -1.25
C THR A 20 -15.75 7.48 -2.33
N TYR A 21 -16.10 7.76 -3.59
CA TYR A 21 -15.74 6.88 -4.69
C TYR A 21 -14.21 6.75 -4.85
N LEU A 22 -13.47 7.85 -4.75
CA LEU A 22 -12.01 7.85 -4.84
C LEU A 22 -11.34 7.08 -3.68
N SER A 23 -11.93 7.05 -2.48
CA SER A 23 -11.39 6.26 -1.37
C SER A 23 -11.64 4.75 -1.51
N GLU A 24 -12.57 4.35 -2.39
CA GLU A 24 -12.96 2.96 -2.65
C GLU A 24 -12.22 2.29 -3.81
N VAL A 25 -11.57 3.06 -4.68
CA VAL A 25 -10.86 2.54 -5.86
C VAL A 25 -9.43 2.13 -5.55
N ASP A 26 -8.82 1.26 -6.34
CA ASP A 26 -7.40 0.90 -6.16
C ASP A 26 -6.44 1.98 -6.72
N ALA A 27 -5.13 1.78 -6.52
CA ALA A 27 -4.12 2.73 -7.00
C ALA A 27 -4.01 2.80 -8.54
N ALA A 28 -4.32 1.71 -9.25
CA ALA A 28 -4.29 1.68 -10.71
C ALA A 28 -5.48 2.45 -11.31
N GLN A 29 -6.63 2.43 -10.65
CA GLN A 29 -7.78 3.24 -10.99
C GLN A 29 -7.52 4.73 -10.74
N LEU A 30 -6.82 5.09 -9.65
CA LEU A 30 -6.39 6.48 -9.43
C LEU A 30 -5.44 6.96 -10.52
N ASP A 31 -4.48 6.12 -10.94
CA ASP A 31 -3.59 6.41 -12.07
C ASP A 31 -4.40 6.68 -13.34
N ARG A 32 -5.33 5.77 -13.67
CA ARG A 32 -6.23 5.96 -14.82
C ARG A 32 -7.02 7.27 -14.73
N PHE A 33 -7.63 7.60 -13.59
CA PHE A 33 -8.41 8.83 -13.45
C PHE A 33 -7.53 10.08 -13.54
N ALA A 34 -6.33 10.05 -12.98
CA ALA A 34 -5.38 11.14 -13.11
C ALA A 34 -5.03 11.38 -14.59
N ASN A 35 -4.71 10.32 -15.35
CA ASN A 35 -4.40 10.41 -16.76
C ASN A 35 -5.61 10.88 -17.59
N GLU A 36 -6.81 10.38 -17.32
CA GLU A 36 -8.04 10.86 -17.97
C GLU A 36 -8.26 12.36 -17.76
N CYS A 37 -8.00 12.89 -16.55
CA CYS A 37 -8.11 14.33 -16.25
C CYS A 37 -7.09 15.19 -17.02
N LEU A 38 -5.97 14.60 -17.43
CA LEU A 38 -4.87 15.30 -18.10
C LEU A 38 -4.94 15.20 -19.62
N GLU A 39 -5.35 14.05 -20.15
CA GLU A 39 -5.38 13.76 -21.57
C GLU A 39 -6.70 14.15 -22.24
N VAL A 40 -7.82 14.01 -21.51
CA VAL A 40 -9.16 14.28 -22.03
C VAL A 40 -9.69 15.57 -21.39
N PRO A 41 -9.80 16.68 -22.13
CA PRO A 41 -10.37 17.89 -21.57
C PRO A 41 -11.88 17.71 -21.34
N PHE A 42 -12.34 17.98 -20.12
CA PHE A 42 -13.75 18.04 -19.75
C PHE A 42 -13.97 19.11 -18.67
N ASP A 43 -15.23 19.51 -18.49
CA ASP A 43 -15.62 20.50 -17.47
C ASP A 43 -15.24 20.01 -16.07
N ASP A 44 -14.65 20.88 -15.25
CA ASP A 44 -14.20 20.58 -13.89
C ASP A 44 -13.05 19.52 -13.81
N SER A 45 -12.36 19.18 -14.90
CA SER A 45 -11.25 18.20 -14.87
C SER A 45 -10.14 18.55 -13.87
N GLY A 46 -9.85 19.85 -13.69
CA GLY A 46 -8.92 20.32 -12.66
C GLY A 46 -9.41 20.06 -11.23
N LEU A 47 -10.71 20.14 -10.98
CA LEU A 47 -11.32 19.88 -9.67
C LEU A 47 -11.33 18.39 -9.34
N VAL A 48 -11.59 17.56 -10.35
CA VAL A 48 -11.46 16.09 -10.21
C VAL A 48 -10.00 15.71 -9.95
N LEU A 49 -9.06 16.27 -10.70
CA LEU A 49 -7.63 16.01 -10.51
C LEU A 49 -7.17 16.43 -9.11
N GLN A 50 -7.64 17.56 -8.60
CA GLN A 50 -7.39 18.01 -7.22
C GLN A 50 -7.78 16.94 -6.20
N ASP A 51 -8.97 16.36 -6.31
CA ASP A 51 -9.42 15.33 -5.37
C ASP A 51 -8.70 13.98 -5.55
N VAL A 52 -8.33 13.61 -6.79
CA VAL A 52 -7.47 12.46 -7.07
C VAL A 52 -6.11 12.64 -6.38
N VAL A 53 -5.50 13.82 -6.53
CA VAL A 53 -4.21 14.15 -5.87
C VAL A 53 -4.34 14.10 -4.35
N ASN A 54 -5.42 14.67 -3.79
CA ASN A 54 -5.67 14.62 -2.35
C ASN A 54 -5.84 13.18 -1.84
N GLU A 55 -6.50 12.31 -2.62
CA GLU A 55 -6.59 10.89 -2.27
C GLU A 55 -5.24 10.17 -2.36
N ILE A 56 -4.39 10.52 -3.34
CA ILE A 56 -3.01 10.03 -3.39
C ILE A 56 -2.26 10.46 -2.11
N GLY A 57 -2.42 11.72 -1.68
CA GLY A 57 -1.85 12.23 -0.43
C GLY A 57 -2.25 11.39 0.79
N ARG A 58 -3.55 11.06 0.93
CA ARG A 58 -4.02 10.17 2.01
C ARG A 58 -3.36 8.80 1.96
N ARG A 59 -3.19 8.23 0.76
CA ARG A 59 -2.56 6.91 0.58
C ARG A 59 -1.07 6.92 0.84
N LEU A 60 -0.41 8.06 0.67
CA LEU A 60 0.96 8.33 1.10
C LEU A 60 1.08 8.62 2.61
N GLU A 61 0.01 8.40 3.39
CA GLU A 61 -0.03 8.54 4.85
C GLU A 61 0.13 9.98 5.34
N PHE A 62 -0.31 10.94 4.52
CA PHE A 62 -0.58 12.30 4.98
C PHE A 62 -1.99 12.41 5.56
N GLU A 63 -2.16 13.22 6.60
CA GLU A 63 -3.47 13.75 6.99
C GLU A 63 -3.84 14.84 5.97
N VAL A 64 -4.91 14.62 5.19
CA VAL A 64 -5.29 15.52 4.08
C VAL A 64 -6.61 16.22 4.34
N GLY A 65 -6.55 17.54 4.48
CA GLY A 65 -7.70 18.44 4.36
C GLY A 65 -7.91 18.83 2.90
N ALA A 66 -9.13 18.62 2.38
CA ALA A 66 -9.45 19.01 1.01
C ALA A 66 -9.58 20.55 0.90
N GLY A 67 -9.03 21.10 -0.17
CA GLY A 67 -9.18 22.51 -0.53
C GLY A 67 -10.56 22.86 -1.09
N LEU A 68 -10.73 24.13 -1.44
CA LEU A 68 -11.94 24.62 -2.08
C LEU A 68 -11.86 24.33 -3.58
N TYR A 69 -12.97 23.95 -4.20
CA TYR A 69 -13.09 23.87 -5.64
C TYR A 69 -13.23 25.26 -6.28
N ARG A 70 -13.87 26.19 -5.57
CA ARG A 70 -14.13 27.54 -6.09
C ARG A 70 -13.65 28.56 -5.09
N GLY A 71 -12.73 29.41 -5.54
CA GLY A 71 -12.18 30.48 -4.72
C GLY A 71 -13.29 31.37 -4.14
N ARG A 72 -13.24 31.60 -2.82
CA ARG A 72 -14.12 32.53 -2.12
C ARG A 72 -13.34 33.78 -1.75
N ARG A 73 -14.00 34.94 -1.82
CA ARG A 73 -13.38 36.21 -1.47
C ARG A 73 -12.98 36.19 0.01
N GLY A 74 -11.69 36.36 0.29
CA GLY A 74 -11.15 36.40 1.66
C GLY A 74 -10.79 35.03 2.26
N THR A 75 -10.90 33.94 1.49
CA THR A 75 -10.44 32.60 1.91
C THR A 75 -9.25 32.17 1.06
N PRO A 76 -8.19 31.59 1.64
CA PRO A 76 -7.10 30.99 0.88
C PRO A 76 -7.65 29.94 -0.12
N GLY A 77 -7.23 30.03 -1.37
CA GLY A 77 -7.76 29.22 -2.48
C GLY A 77 -6.89 28.04 -2.84
N PHE A 78 -6.33 27.34 -1.85
CA PHE A 78 -5.47 26.18 -2.07
C PHE A 78 -6.29 24.92 -2.38
N ASP A 79 -5.64 23.94 -3.01
CA ASP A 79 -6.28 22.71 -3.51
C ASP A 79 -6.27 21.57 -2.49
N GLY A 80 -5.28 21.56 -1.59
CA GLY A 80 -5.20 20.62 -0.48
C GLY A 80 -4.27 21.10 0.65
N LEU A 81 -4.49 20.55 1.84
CA LEU A 81 -3.65 20.79 3.01
C LEU A 81 -3.18 19.44 3.55
N TRP A 82 -1.90 19.12 3.40
CA TRP A 82 -1.36 17.82 3.79
C TRP A 82 -0.48 17.95 5.02
N ARG A 83 -0.59 17.03 5.98
CA ARG A 83 0.23 17.03 7.19
C ARG A 83 0.90 15.68 7.41
N SER A 84 2.17 15.70 7.78
CA SER A 84 2.95 14.53 8.19
C SER A 84 3.87 14.93 9.35
N GLY A 85 3.57 14.41 10.54
CA GLY A 85 4.26 14.78 11.77
C GLY A 85 4.26 16.30 11.97
N ALA A 86 5.45 16.89 12.10
CA ALA A 86 5.63 18.33 12.28
C ALA A 86 5.56 19.15 10.98
N HIS A 87 5.61 18.51 9.80
CA HIS A 87 5.68 19.23 8.52
C HIS A 87 4.32 19.25 7.83
N GLN A 88 4.03 20.37 7.17
CA GLN A 88 2.73 20.63 6.55
C GLN A 88 2.93 21.21 5.16
N PHE A 89 2.06 20.84 4.21
CA PHE A 89 2.08 21.31 2.84
C PHE A 89 0.79 22.00 2.48
N VAL A 90 0.91 23.18 1.86
CA VAL A 90 -0.14 23.74 1.01
C VAL A 90 0.03 23.15 -0.38
N VAL A 91 -0.96 22.42 -0.86
CA VAL A 91 -0.91 21.73 -2.15
C VAL A 91 -1.68 22.53 -3.19
N GLU A 92 -1.04 22.68 -4.35
CA GLU A 92 -1.57 23.36 -5.53
C GLU A 92 -1.48 22.42 -6.73
N VAL A 93 -2.62 22.11 -7.33
CA VAL A 93 -2.77 21.19 -8.44
C VAL A 93 -3.02 21.98 -9.72
N LYS A 94 -2.31 21.63 -10.79
CA LYS A 94 -2.47 22.26 -12.10
C LYS A 94 -2.44 21.19 -13.19
N THR A 95 -3.48 21.16 -14.02
CA THR A 95 -3.55 20.27 -15.19
C THR A 95 -2.48 20.61 -16.23
N THR A 96 -2.08 21.88 -16.31
CA THR A 96 -1.01 22.36 -17.20
C THR A 96 -0.16 23.45 -16.54
N ASP A 97 1.07 23.63 -17.01
CA ASP A 97 1.99 24.70 -16.62
C ASP A 97 2.19 25.75 -17.75
N ALA A 98 1.34 25.72 -18.79
CA ALA A 98 1.47 26.54 -20.01
C ALA A 98 1.43 28.06 -19.75
N TYR A 99 1.13 28.47 -18.52
CA TYR A 99 1.19 29.84 -18.05
C TYR A 99 2.14 29.92 -16.86
N ARG A 100 2.90 31.02 -16.80
CA ARG A 100 3.74 31.37 -15.66
C ARG A 100 2.91 31.32 -14.38
N ILE A 101 3.13 30.31 -13.55
CA ILE A 101 2.35 30.10 -12.33
C ILE A 101 2.66 31.25 -11.36
N PRO A 102 1.66 31.97 -10.85
CA PRO A 102 1.88 33.08 -9.93
C PRO A 102 2.27 32.57 -8.54
N LEU A 103 3.56 32.26 -8.34
CA LEU A 103 4.11 31.71 -7.09
C LEU A 103 3.71 32.52 -5.84
N HIS A 104 3.60 33.84 -5.99
CA HIS A 104 3.22 34.73 -4.90
C HIS A 104 1.80 34.47 -4.37
N LEU A 105 0.87 33.95 -5.18
CA LEU A 105 -0.48 33.62 -4.71
C LEU A 105 -0.46 32.46 -3.72
N ALA A 106 0.21 31.36 -4.08
CA ALA A 106 0.40 30.21 -3.19
C ALA A 106 1.17 30.60 -1.91
N ALA A 107 2.19 31.45 -2.04
CA ALA A 107 2.91 32.01 -0.89
C ALA A 107 1.98 32.83 0.03
N ASN A 108 1.12 33.68 -0.55
CA ASN A 108 0.17 34.47 0.23
C ASN A 108 -0.85 33.59 0.95
N TYR A 109 -1.31 32.48 0.34
CA TYR A 109 -2.20 31.53 0.98
C TYR A 109 -1.54 30.87 2.19
N ARG A 110 -0.31 30.38 2.02
CA ARG A 110 0.49 29.86 3.14
C ARG A 110 0.66 30.89 4.26
N ASP A 111 1.02 32.13 3.93
CA ASP A 111 1.22 33.18 4.92
C ASP A 111 -0.08 33.54 5.66
N GLN A 112 -1.23 33.48 5.00
CA GLN A 112 -2.53 33.68 5.64
C GLN A 112 -2.85 32.55 6.63
N LEU A 113 -2.58 31.30 6.25
CA LEU A 113 -2.79 30.13 7.11
C LEU A 113 -1.84 30.10 8.31
N ILE A 114 -0.61 30.57 8.15
CA ILE A 114 0.32 30.75 9.28
C ILE A 114 -0.23 31.80 10.25
N LYS A 115 -0.71 32.93 9.72
CA LYS A 115 -1.29 34.00 10.55
C LYS A 115 -2.57 33.58 11.26
N SER A 116 -3.38 32.69 10.69
CA SER A 116 -4.57 32.15 11.35
C SER A 116 -4.26 31.03 12.37
N GLY A 117 -3.01 30.55 12.43
CA GLY A 117 -2.60 29.45 13.30
C GLY A 117 -2.95 28.07 12.76
N GLU A 118 -3.39 27.96 11.51
CA GLU A 118 -3.70 26.67 10.87
C GLU A 118 -2.45 25.94 10.36
N LEU A 119 -1.36 26.69 10.12
CA LEU A 119 -0.07 26.19 9.70
C LEU A 119 1.08 26.70 10.57
N GLY A 120 2.12 25.89 10.72
CA GLY A 120 3.40 26.30 11.30
C GLY A 120 4.30 27.03 10.30
N GLU A 121 5.31 27.75 10.82
CA GLU A 121 6.28 28.47 10.00
C GLU A 121 7.14 27.56 9.13
N ASP A 122 7.36 26.31 9.54
CA ASP A 122 8.11 25.29 8.79
C ASP A 122 7.29 24.63 7.66
N SER A 123 6.07 25.10 7.39
CA SER A 123 5.24 24.58 6.29
C SER A 123 5.85 24.89 4.92
N SER A 124 5.52 24.07 3.92
CA SER A 124 5.97 24.24 2.53
C SER A 124 4.79 24.28 1.55
N ILE A 125 5.07 24.61 0.30
CA ILE A 125 4.12 24.57 -0.80
C ILE A 125 4.54 23.46 -1.76
N LEU A 126 3.62 22.58 -2.13
CA LEU A 126 3.84 21.51 -3.09
C LEU A 126 2.95 21.74 -4.33
N PHE A 127 3.59 22.03 -5.45
CA PHE A 127 2.93 22.05 -6.75
C PHE A 127 2.87 20.63 -7.32
N VAL A 128 1.67 20.18 -7.67
CA VAL A 128 1.44 18.93 -8.39
C VAL A 128 0.96 19.26 -9.79
N VAL A 129 1.76 18.95 -10.80
CA VAL A 129 1.54 19.40 -12.17
C VAL A 129 1.34 18.24 -13.13
N GLY A 130 0.44 18.41 -14.11
CA GLY A 130 0.08 17.36 -15.06
C GLY A 130 1.14 16.99 -16.11
N ARG A 131 2.11 17.87 -16.39
CA ARG A 131 3.12 17.62 -17.44
C ARG A 131 4.28 16.75 -16.95
N GLU A 132 4.89 16.03 -17.90
CA GLU A 132 6.17 15.35 -17.67
C GLU A 132 7.36 16.32 -17.61
N ASP A 133 7.28 17.47 -18.29
CA ASP A 133 8.34 18.49 -18.28
C ASP A 133 8.03 19.60 -17.27
N THR A 134 8.58 19.48 -16.07
CA THR A 134 8.45 20.44 -14.96
C THR A 134 9.53 21.52 -14.97
N GLN A 135 10.45 21.51 -15.95
CA GLN A 135 11.66 22.33 -15.94
C GLN A 135 11.36 23.82 -15.86
N GLY A 136 10.39 24.32 -16.62
CA GLY A 136 10.06 25.75 -16.61
C GLY A 136 9.59 26.25 -15.23
N LEU A 137 8.74 25.47 -14.54
CA LEU A 137 8.30 25.80 -13.19
C LEU A 137 9.43 25.63 -12.17
N GLU A 138 10.26 24.60 -12.31
CA GLU A 138 11.44 24.40 -11.46
C GLU A 138 12.42 25.57 -11.55
N GLU A 139 12.73 26.02 -12.77
CA GLU A 139 13.58 27.19 -13.03
C GLU A 139 12.97 28.45 -12.44
N GLN A 140 11.65 28.63 -12.58
CA GLN A 140 10.93 29.76 -12.00
C GLN A 140 11.00 29.75 -10.47
N ILE A 141 10.79 28.59 -9.83
CA ILE A 141 10.89 28.44 -8.37
C ILE A 141 12.32 28.72 -7.91
N ARG A 142 13.31 28.12 -8.57
CA ARG A 142 14.74 28.24 -8.25
C ARG A 142 15.23 29.68 -8.40
N GLY A 143 14.78 30.40 -9.42
CA GLY A 143 15.09 31.81 -9.64
C GLY A 143 14.32 32.79 -8.75
N SER A 144 13.43 32.31 -7.88
CA SER A 144 12.60 33.14 -7.00
C SER A 144 13.04 33.10 -5.55
N ARG A 145 12.53 34.04 -4.74
CA ARG A 145 12.69 34.02 -3.28
C ARG A 145 12.07 32.79 -2.58
N HIS A 146 11.30 31.98 -3.31
CA HIS A 146 10.56 30.84 -2.79
C HIS A 146 11.27 29.50 -3.00
N ALA A 147 12.51 29.50 -3.50
CA ALA A 147 13.30 28.29 -3.77
C ALA A 147 13.40 27.31 -2.59
N TRP A 148 13.29 27.82 -1.36
CA TRP A 148 13.42 27.08 -0.10
C TRP A 148 12.08 26.67 0.53
N SER A 149 10.96 27.14 -0.02
CA SER A 149 9.62 26.89 0.54
C SER A 149 8.66 26.27 -0.45
N MET A 150 9.07 26.11 -1.72
CA MET A 150 8.27 25.52 -2.79
C MET A 150 8.95 24.28 -3.38
N ARG A 151 8.13 23.27 -3.67
CA ARG A 151 8.50 22.08 -4.43
C ARG A 151 7.50 21.81 -5.54
N VAL A 152 7.95 21.06 -6.53
CA VAL A 152 7.14 20.64 -7.68
C VAL A 152 7.31 19.15 -7.90
N ILE A 153 6.23 18.48 -8.24
CA ILE A 153 6.22 17.08 -8.65
C ILE A 153 5.19 16.89 -9.79
N GLY A 154 5.55 16.11 -10.80
CA GLY A 154 4.61 15.68 -11.83
C GLY A 154 3.59 14.66 -11.27
N VAL A 155 2.35 14.69 -11.75
CA VAL A 155 1.30 13.73 -11.37
C VAL A 155 1.76 12.28 -11.54
N SER A 156 2.40 11.95 -12.67
CA SER A 156 2.93 10.61 -12.93
C SER A 156 4.00 10.17 -11.92
N SER A 157 4.87 11.10 -11.50
CA SER A 157 5.89 10.82 -10.48
C SER A 157 5.27 10.60 -9.10
N LEU A 158 4.24 11.38 -8.75
CA LEU A 158 3.49 11.21 -7.51
C LEU A 158 2.77 9.85 -7.46
N ILE A 159 2.20 9.41 -8.59
CA ILE A 159 1.60 8.07 -8.73
C ILE A 159 2.66 6.98 -8.59
N ARG A 160 3.85 7.14 -9.17
CA ARG A 160 4.95 6.17 -8.99
C ARG A 160 5.34 6.04 -7.52
N LEU A 161 5.41 7.15 -6.77
CA LEU A 161 5.65 7.11 -5.33
C LEU A 161 4.54 6.35 -4.60
N LEU A 162 3.26 6.58 -4.97
CA LEU A 162 2.14 5.81 -4.45
C LEU A 162 2.28 4.30 -4.73
N MET A 163 2.68 3.93 -5.94
CA MET A 163 2.86 2.52 -6.33
C MET A 163 3.99 1.86 -5.56
N VAL A 164 5.10 2.57 -5.30
CA VAL A 164 6.18 2.09 -4.44
C VAL A 164 5.67 1.89 -3.01
N LYS A 165 4.96 2.88 -2.47
CA LYS A 165 4.39 2.81 -1.12
C LYS A 165 3.44 1.63 -0.95
N VAL A 166 2.50 1.45 -1.88
CA VAL A 166 1.50 0.36 -1.83
C VAL A 166 2.14 -1.03 -1.90
N LYS A 167 3.33 -1.14 -2.48
CA LYS A 167 4.09 -2.40 -2.60
C LYS A 167 5.08 -2.63 -1.45
N SER A 168 5.36 -1.62 -0.64
CA SER A 168 6.25 -1.72 0.52
C SER A 168 5.45 -2.01 1.79
N GLU A 169 6.11 -2.60 2.78
CA GLU A 169 5.62 -2.71 4.17
C GLU A 169 6.38 -1.79 5.13
N SER A 170 7.40 -1.09 4.63
CA SER A 170 8.35 -0.34 5.46
C SER A 170 7.86 1.08 5.74
N ASP A 171 7.84 1.41 7.03
CA ASP A 171 7.62 2.78 7.50
C ASP A 171 8.75 3.69 7.04
N GLU A 172 9.98 3.19 6.98
CA GLU A 172 11.13 3.96 6.51
C GLU A 172 11.00 4.36 5.03
N VAL A 173 10.49 3.46 4.18
CA VAL A 173 10.17 3.77 2.77
C VAL A 173 9.11 4.88 2.71
N THR A 174 8.09 4.80 3.56
CA THR A 174 7.02 5.80 3.62
C THR A 174 7.56 7.16 4.08
N GLU A 175 8.32 7.21 5.17
CA GLU A 175 8.97 8.42 5.67
C GLU A 175 9.90 9.03 4.62
N ARG A 176 10.65 8.19 3.89
CA ARG A 176 11.53 8.65 2.82
C ARG A 176 10.74 9.27 1.68
N ILE A 177 9.65 8.63 1.23
CA ILE A 177 8.75 9.19 0.22
C ILE A 177 8.21 10.55 0.68
N GLN A 178 7.74 10.67 1.92
CA GLN A 178 7.23 11.93 2.46
C GLN A 178 8.31 13.00 2.55
N SER A 179 9.55 12.62 2.88
CA SER A 179 10.69 13.54 2.96
C SER A 179 11.12 14.09 1.59
N LEU A 180 10.97 13.31 0.50
CA LEU A 180 11.31 13.75 -0.86
C LEU A 180 10.44 14.91 -1.34
N LEU A 181 9.21 15.00 -0.83
CA LEU A 181 8.28 16.09 -1.16
C LEU A 181 8.64 17.39 -0.43
N ARG A 182 9.46 17.34 0.63
CA ARG A 182 9.93 18.53 1.36
C ARG A 182 10.97 19.28 0.52
N PRO A 183 11.02 20.62 0.58
CA PRO A 183 12.11 21.39 -0.01
C PRO A 183 13.46 20.98 0.61
N VAL A 184 14.35 20.41 -0.21
CA VAL A 184 15.73 20.06 0.16
C VAL A 184 16.71 20.78 -0.76
N GLU A 185 17.97 20.90 -0.35
CA GLU A 185 19.02 21.36 -1.26
C GLU A 185 19.22 20.36 -2.40
N TYR A 186 19.00 20.79 -3.64
CA TYR A 186 19.08 19.96 -4.86
C TYR A 186 20.48 19.38 -5.13
N THR A 187 21.48 19.70 -4.33
CA THR A 187 22.83 19.14 -4.45
C THR A 187 22.92 17.72 -3.91
N ARG A 188 21.96 17.25 -3.10
CA ARG A 188 21.98 15.91 -2.50
C ARG A 188 21.01 14.96 -3.20
N ILE A 189 21.57 13.99 -3.92
CA ILE A 189 20.85 12.94 -4.65
C ILE A 189 20.65 11.67 -3.79
N ASP A 190 21.41 11.55 -2.69
CA ASP A 190 21.35 10.43 -1.72
C ASP A 190 19.91 10.10 -1.31
N GLY A 191 19.09 11.16 -1.15
CA GLY A 191 17.62 11.17 -1.12
C GLY A 191 16.95 10.04 -1.90
N ILE A 192 17.13 10.13 -3.21
CA ILE A 192 16.42 9.37 -4.22
C ILE A 192 17.05 7.98 -4.40
N VAL A 193 18.38 7.91 -4.30
CA VAL A 193 19.15 6.67 -4.44
C VAL A 193 18.77 5.69 -3.33
N ASP A 194 18.73 6.14 -2.07
CA ASP A 194 18.39 5.28 -0.93
C ASP A 194 17.00 4.66 -1.08
N LEU A 195 16.02 5.43 -1.59
CA LEU A 195 14.67 4.93 -1.83
C LEU A 195 14.65 3.82 -2.90
N MET A 196 15.37 4.01 -4.01
CA MET A 196 15.47 3.01 -5.08
C MET A 196 16.10 1.70 -4.59
N PHE A 197 17.19 1.79 -3.84
CA PHE A 197 17.89 0.60 -3.32
C PHE A 197 17.05 -0.14 -2.27
N LYS A 198 16.37 0.58 -1.36
CA LYS A 198 15.52 -0.04 -0.34
C LYS A 198 14.30 -0.75 -0.93
N ALA A 199 13.58 -0.08 -1.84
CA ALA A 199 12.43 -0.70 -2.50
C ALA A 199 12.82 -1.97 -3.28
N THR A 200 14.02 -1.98 -3.87
CA THR A 200 14.54 -3.15 -4.59
C THR A 200 14.93 -4.27 -3.62
N ASN A 201 15.64 -3.96 -2.53
CA ASN A 201 16.07 -4.95 -1.54
C ASN A 201 14.88 -5.61 -0.82
N GLU A 202 13.82 -4.86 -0.51
CA GLU A 202 12.60 -5.43 0.08
C GLU A 202 11.92 -6.47 -0.83
N ALA A 203 11.88 -6.21 -2.13
CA ALA A 203 11.32 -7.15 -3.11
C ALA A 203 12.14 -8.45 -3.19
N VAL A 204 13.47 -8.36 -3.03
CA VAL A 204 14.38 -9.51 -3.04
C VAL A 204 14.33 -10.28 -1.72
N ALA A 205 14.37 -9.59 -0.58
CA ALA A 205 14.33 -10.22 0.74
C ALA A 205 13.04 -11.01 0.98
N ASP A 206 11.92 -10.57 0.42
CA ASP A 206 10.64 -11.30 0.53
C ASP A 206 10.59 -12.56 -0.34
N SER A 207 11.26 -12.52 -1.50
CA SER A 207 11.43 -13.71 -2.33
C SER A 207 12.29 -14.77 -1.62
N ALA A 208 13.29 -14.30 -0.86
CA ALA A 208 14.18 -15.16 -0.06
C ALA A 208 13.51 -15.70 1.22
N SER A 209 12.72 -14.90 1.95
CA SER A 209 12.01 -15.37 3.16
C SER A 209 10.89 -16.38 2.85
N ALA A 210 10.32 -16.36 1.64
CA ALA A 210 9.46 -17.44 1.15
C ALA A 210 10.22 -18.75 0.88
N GLU A 211 11.55 -18.69 0.74
CA GLU A 211 12.44 -19.84 0.49
C GLU A 211 13.22 -20.27 1.74
N GLU A 212 13.26 -19.45 2.79
CA GLU A 212 13.85 -19.81 4.09
C GLU A 212 13.10 -21.00 4.69
N ARG A 213 13.83 -22.13 4.75
CA ARG A 213 13.38 -23.32 5.47
C ARG A 213 13.32 -22.96 6.95
N PRO A 214 12.21 -23.24 7.67
CA PRO A 214 12.23 -23.11 9.11
C PRO A 214 13.23 -24.14 9.66
N GLU A 215 14.38 -23.65 10.14
CA GLU A 215 15.31 -24.39 10.97
C GLU A 215 14.71 -24.47 12.38
N GLY A 216 14.25 -25.66 12.77
CA GLY A 216 13.74 -25.89 14.12
C GLY A 216 12.63 -26.93 14.22
N ASP A 217 12.99 -28.19 13.99
CA ASP A 217 12.38 -29.36 14.63
C ASP A 217 13.36 -30.56 14.48
N GLN A 218 14.25 -30.74 15.47
CA GLN A 218 15.09 -31.95 15.61
C GLN A 218 14.48 -32.96 16.61
N ASP A 219 13.16 -33.04 16.72
CA ASP A 219 12.51 -34.06 17.55
C ASP A 219 11.63 -34.97 16.70
N ALA A 220 12.29 -35.87 15.97
CA ALA A 220 11.76 -37.17 15.61
C ALA A 220 12.92 -38.18 15.51
N ARG A 221 13.32 -38.73 16.65
CA ARG A 221 14.14 -39.95 16.69
C ARG A 221 13.32 -41.09 16.09
N ILE A 222 13.71 -41.59 14.91
CA ILE A 222 13.60 -43.01 14.58
C ILE A 222 14.95 -43.48 14.03
N VAL A 223 15.43 -44.53 14.68
CA VAL A 223 16.68 -45.26 14.46
C VAL A 223 16.65 -45.97 13.10
N GLY A 224 17.72 -45.82 12.33
CA GLY A 224 17.95 -46.60 11.12
C GLY A 224 19.32 -46.28 10.55
N ASN A 225 20.35 -46.99 11.03
CA ASN A 225 21.67 -47.06 10.39
C ASN A 225 21.54 -47.30 8.88
N LEU A 226 22.25 -46.54 8.06
CA LEU A 226 23.08 -47.00 6.94
C LEU A 226 24.00 -45.85 6.48
N SER A 227 25.25 -46.22 6.19
CA SER A 227 26.45 -45.39 6.05
C SER A 227 26.48 -44.42 4.84
N PRO A 228 27.44 -43.46 4.80
CA PRO A 228 27.41 -42.33 3.89
C PRO A 228 28.38 -42.51 2.71
N GLU A 229 27.92 -42.84 1.51
CA GLU A 229 28.72 -42.67 0.29
C GLU A 229 27.87 -42.30 -0.92
N ASN A 230 28.33 -41.25 -1.62
CA ASN A 230 28.02 -40.83 -2.99
C ASN A 230 26.70 -40.10 -3.27
N SER A 231 26.81 -38.78 -3.48
CA SER A 231 26.01 -38.07 -4.50
C SER A 231 26.59 -36.67 -4.76
N ALA A 232 27.71 -36.64 -5.47
CA ALA A 232 27.95 -35.58 -6.44
C ALA A 232 27.38 -36.07 -7.79
N GLU A 233 26.73 -35.16 -8.52
CA GLU A 233 26.30 -35.30 -9.92
C GLU A 233 25.10 -36.20 -10.22
N ALA A 234 23.92 -35.57 -10.34
CA ALA A 234 22.87 -36.01 -11.28
C ALA A 234 22.09 -34.78 -11.80
N THR A 235 22.67 -34.26 -12.87
CA THR A 235 22.19 -33.41 -13.95
C THR A 235 20.68 -33.41 -14.25
N GLN A 236 20.21 -32.21 -14.59
CA GLN A 236 19.06 -31.90 -15.45
C GLN A 236 18.59 -33.04 -16.36
N ALA A 237 17.35 -33.52 -16.16
CA ALA A 237 16.47 -34.00 -17.23
C ALA A 237 15.03 -34.21 -16.72
N ASN A 238 14.07 -33.92 -17.60
CA ASN A 238 12.63 -34.22 -17.54
C ASN A 238 11.73 -33.33 -16.67
N ARG A 239 11.37 -32.14 -17.20
CA ARG A 239 10.03 -31.58 -16.99
C ARG A 239 9.17 -31.85 -18.22
N ALA A 240 8.28 -32.84 -18.11
CA ALA A 240 7.13 -32.94 -19.01
C ALA A 240 6.14 -31.80 -18.70
N PRO A 241 5.40 -31.29 -19.70
CA PRO A 241 4.56 -30.10 -19.54
C PRO A 241 3.17 -30.49 -19.04
N SER A 242 2.84 -30.18 -17.78
CA SER A 242 1.45 -30.22 -17.33
C SER A 242 1.24 -29.51 -15.99
N SER A 243 1.07 -28.20 -16.05
CA SER A 243 0.15 -27.41 -15.22
C SER A 243 0.12 -25.98 -15.77
N PRO A 244 -1.02 -25.26 -15.73
CA PRO A 244 -1.01 -23.82 -15.97
C PRO A 244 0.01 -23.19 -15.01
N ALA A 245 0.77 -22.20 -15.48
CA ALA A 245 1.64 -21.43 -14.60
C ALA A 245 0.83 -20.97 -13.39
N ALA A 246 1.31 -21.31 -12.19
CA ALA A 246 0.65 -20.90 -10.96
C ALA A 246 0.61 -19.36 -10.94
N PRO A 247 -0.54 -18.74 -10.61
CA PRO A 247 -0.63 -17.30 -10.54
C PRO A 247 0.41 -16.77 -9.54
N GLY A 248 1.05 -15.64 -9.87
CA GLY A 248 1.99 -14.98 -8.96
C GLY A 248 1.33 -14.67 -7.61
N MET A 249 2.14 -14.58 -6.54
CA MET A 249 1.65 -14.33 -5.17
C MET A 249 0.74 -13.09 -5.08
N GLU A 250 1.02 -12.08 -5.91
CA GLU A 250 0.22 -10.86 -5.98
C GLU A 250 -1.20 -11.10 -6.51
N ALA A 251 -1.33 -11.86 -7.59
CA ALA A 251 -2.65 -12.19 -8.15
C ALA A 251 -3.49 -13.02 -7.16
N VAL A 252 -2.86 -13.90 -6.38
CA VAL A 252 -3.55 -14.65 -5.31
C VAL A 252 -4.04 -13.69 -4.22
N ARG A 253 -3.22 -12.70 -3.85
CA ARG A 253 -3.56 -11.70 -2.83
C ARG A 253 -4.76 -10.85 -3.24
N GLU A 254 -4.77 -10.36 -4.48
CA GLU A 254 -5.89 -9.57 -5.01
C GLU A 254 -7.20 -10.37 -5.04
N ARG A 255 -7.15 -11.63 -5.51
CA ARG A 255 -8.32 -12.53 -5.49
C ARG A 255 -8.82 -12.80 -4.07
N ALA A 256 -7.91 -12.92 -3.11
CA ALA A 256 -8.28 -13.09 -1.71
C ALA A 256 -8.90 -11.82 -1.12
N ALA A 257 -8.39 -10.64 -1.48
CA ALA A 257 -8.99 -9.36 -1.09
C ALA A 257 -10.44 -9.26 -1.61
N GLU A 258 -10.67 -9.61 -2.88
CA GLU A 258 -12.01 -9.65 -3.48
C GLU A 258 -12.93 -10.64 -2.77
N ALA A 259 -12.45 -11.85 -2.49
CA ALA A 259 -13.24 -12.87 -1.81
C ALA A 259 -13.65 -12.46 -0.38
N VAL A 260 -12.73 -11.83 0.36
CA VAL A 260 -12.99 -11.32 1.71
C VAL A 260 -13.94 -10.14 1.66
N ALA A 261 -13.70 -9.18 0.78
CA ALA A 261 -14.57 -8.02 0.54
C ALA A 261 -16.01 -8.48 0.26
N GLY A 262 -16.19 -9.44 -0.67
CA GLY A 262 -17.49 -10.01 -0.99
C GLY A 262 -18.15 -10.74 0.17
N LYS A 263 -17.40 -11.52 0.97
CA LYS A 263 -17.93 -12.19 2.17
C LYS A 263 -18.39 -11.20 3.24
N LEU A 264 -17.66 -10.10 3.41
CA LEU A 264 -17.93 -9.12 4.45
C LEU A 264 -18.92 -8.03 4.02
N GLY A 265 -19.26 -7.95 2.72
CA GLY A 265 -20.14 -6.94 2.17
C GLY A 265 -19.53 -5.54 2.16
N VAL A 266 -18.20 -5.43 2.09
CA VAL A 266 -17.46 -4.16 2.12
C VAL A 266 -16.53 -4.06 0.92
N ARG A 267 -16.01 -2.86 0.65
CA ARG A 267 -14.89 -2.67 -0.27
C ARG A 267 -13.58 -2.62 0.51
N LEU A 268 -12.53 -3.18 -0.06
CA LEU A 268 -11.19 -3.16 0.51
C LEU A 268 -10.23 -2.57 -0.51
N THR A 269 -9.51 -1.51 -0.11
CA THR A 269 -8.44 -0.91 -0.89
C THR A 269 -7.09 -1.23 -0.25
N ARG A 270 -6.11 -1.49 -1.11
CA ARG A 270 -4.76 -1.84 -0.67
C ARG A 270 -4.04 -0.60 -0.15
N ARG A 271 -3.54 -0.66 1.09
CA ARG A 271 -2.77 0.42 1.73
C ARG A 271 -1.27 0.14 1.73
N ARG A 272 -0.89 -1.13 1.92
CA ARG A 272 0.47 -1.63 1.86
C ARG A 272 0.47 -2.99 1.17
N ARG A 273 1.63 -3.62 1.06
CA ARG A 273 1.79 -4.85 0.28
C ARG A 273 0.77 -5.93 0.67
N SER A 274 0.51 -6.12 1.96
CA SER A 274 -0.42 -7.12 2.49
C SER A 274 -1.59 -6.51 3.25
N ASN A 275 -1.56 -5.20 3.53
CA ASN A 275 -2.58 -4.51 4.32
C ASN A 275 -3.65 -3.89 3.44
N PHE A 276 -4.90 -4.21 3.73
CA PHE A 276 -6.10 -3.73 3.07
C PHE A 276 -7.03 -3.10 4.09
N ILE A 277 -7.73 -2.04 3.70
CA ILE A 277 -8.66 -1.31 4.56
C ILE A 277 -9.91 -0.92 3.77
N ASN A 278 -11.04 -0.80 4.45
CA ASN A 278 -12.22 -0.18 3.86
C ASN A 278 -12.21 1.35 4.05
N PRO A 279 -13.05 2.11 3.31
CA PRO A 279 -13.02 3.57 3.34
C PRO A 279 -13.29 4.23 4.70
N ASP A 280 -14.14 3.62 5.54
CA ASP A 280 -14.48 4.12 6.88
C ASP A 280 -13.50 3.65 7.97
N GLU A 281 -12.47 2.90 7.57
CA GLU A 281 -11.42 2.33 8.41
C GLU A 281 -11.87 1.31 9.48
N GLN A 282 -13.14 0.89 9.49
CA GLN A 282 -13.69 -0.07 10.45
C GLN A 282 -13.28 -1.52 10.17
N VAL A 283 -12.96 -1.85 8.92
CA VAL A 283 -12.57 -3.20 8.49
C VAL A 283 -11.15 -3.16 7.93
N ARG A 284 -10.28 -3.99 8.52
CA ARG A 284 -8.89 -4.17 8.07
C ARG A 284 -8.60 -5.63 7.81
N ALA A 285 -7.83 -5.90 6.75
CA ALA A 285 -7.40 -7.24 6.41
C ALA A 285 -5.90 -7.27 6.10
N VAL A 286 -5.19 -8.26 6.65
CA VAL A 286 -3.81 -8.60 6.29
C VAL A 286 -3.86 -9.87 5.47
N ILE A 287 -3.37 -9.85 4.24
CA ILE A 287 -3.45 -10.98 3.32
C ILE A 287 -2.06 -11.55 3.07
N ALA A 288 -1.80 -12.68 3.72
CA ALA A 288 -0.56 -13.43 3.62
C ALA A 288 -0.71 -14.58 2.62
N VAL A 289 0.30 -14.77 1.77
CA VAL A 289 0.30 -15.78 0.71
C VAL A 289 1.53 -16.66 0.88
N SER A 290 1.35 -17.97 0.81
CA SER A 290 2.41 -18.95 1.00
C SER A 290 2.41 -19.97 -0.13
N LYS A 291 3.62 -20.37 -0.56
CA LYS A 291 3.81 -21.56 -1.40
C LYS A 291 3.56 -22.81 -0.56
N ARG A 292 3.19 -23.91 -1.20
CA ARG A 292 3.07 -25.19 -0.50
C ARG A 292 4.45 -25.76 -0.18
N TYR A 293 4.64 -26.17 1.07
CA TYR A 293 5.81 -26.91 1.51
C TYR A 293 5.53 -28.42 1.45
N PRO A 294 6.50 -29.25 1.03
CA PRO A 294 6.35 -30.70 0.95
C PRO A 294 6.51 -31.33 2.34
N ARG A 295 5.61 -31.01 3.28
CA ARG A 295 5.60 -31.53 4.65
C ARG A 295 4.18 -31.86 5.07
N ASP A 296 3.98 -33.06 5.63
CA ASP A 296 2.65 -33.53 6.01
C ASP A 296 2.08 -32.81 7.25
N TYR A 297 2.95 -32.28 8.09
CA TYR A 297 2.58 -31.57 9.32
C TYR A 297 2.45 -30.05 9.15
N GLN A 298 2.90 -29.51 8.01
CA GLN A 298 2.93 -28.07 7.74
C GLN A 298 2.89 -27.82 6.22
N ALA A 299 1.69 -27.70 5.68
CA ALA A 299 1.47 -27.44 4.26
C ALA A 299 1.83 -26.00 3.88
N TYR A 300 1.58 -25.04 4.77
CA TYR A 300 1.89 -23.61 4.55
C TYR A 300 2.52 -22.96 5.77
N TRP A 301 3.34 -21.95 5.50
CA TRP A 301 3.97 -21.14 6.52
C TRP A 301 3.88 -19.65 6.19
N TYR A 302 3.64 -18.84 7.21
CA TYR A 302 3.50 -17.38 7.08
C TYR A 302 4.24 -16.70 8.24
N GLY A 303 4.94 -15.61 7.93
CA GLY A 303 5.37 -14.63 8.93
C GLY A 303 4.26 -13.61 9.15
N PHE A 304 3.77 -13.50 10.39
CA PHE A 304 2.83 -12.46 10.80
C PHE A 304 3.56 -11.44 11.65
N TYR A 305 3.71 -10.21 11.16
CA TYR A 305 4.56 -9.19 11.77
C TYR A 305 3.80 -8.39 12.83
N GLU A 306 4.53 -7.83 13.79
CA GLU A 306 3.97 -6.96 14.83
C GLU A 306 3.22 -5.75 14.24
N THR A 307 3.79 -5.10 13.24
CA THR A 307 3.15 -3.98 12.53
C THR A 307 1.82 -4.39 11.86
N GLN A 308 1.71 -5.63 11.37
CA GLN A 308 0.46 -6.16 10.83
C GLN A 308 -0.57 -6.42 11.93
N ALA A 309 -0.13 -6.89 13.10
CA ALA A 309 -1.00 -7.07 14.26
C ALA A 309 -1.53 -5.73 14.79
N GLU A 310 -0.67 -4.72 14.90
CA GLU A 310 -1.06 -3.35 15.25
C GLU A 310 -2.04 -2.76 14.23
N PHE A 311 -1.78 -2.96 12.94
CA PHE A 311 -2.69 -2.57 11.87
C PHE A 311 -4.08 -3.18 12.06
N LEU A 312 -4.17 -4.49 12.30
CA LEU A 312 -5.45 -5.19 12.55
C LEU A 312 -6.13 -4.76 13.86
N ALA A 313 -5.35 -4.45 14.90
CA ALA A 313 -5.86 -4.01 16.20
C ALA A 313 -6.51 -2.62 16.13
N GLY A 314 -6.09 -1.78 15.18
CA GLY A 314 -6.64 -0.43 14.98
C GLY A 314 -8.01 -0.37 14.30
N ALA A 315 -8.66 -1.50 14.04
CA ALA A 315 -9.99 -1.57 13.42
C ALA A 315 -11.00 -2.31 14.30
N GLU A 316 -12.28 -1.98 14.15
CA GLU A 316 -13.37 -2.71 14.80
C GLU A 316 -13.39 -4.19 14.37
N ARG A 317 -13.10 -4.44 13.10
CA ARG A 317 -13.10 -5.78 12.51
C ARG A 317 -11.81 -6.04 11.73
N GLY A 318 -10.81 -6.59 12.41
CA GLY A 318 -9.55 -7.05 11.82
C GLY A 318 -9.59 -8.51 11.37
N TYR A 319 -8.97 -8.83 10.22
CA TYR A 319 -8.86 -10.19 9.70
C TYR A 319 -7.44 -10.51 9.20
N LEU A 320 -6.88 -11.63 9.63
CA LEU A 320 -5.71 -12.23 8.96
C LEU A 320 -6.18 -13.27 7.96
N VAL A 321 -5.81 -13.12 6.70
CA VAL A 321 -6.25 -13.95 5.59
C VAL A 321 -5.06 -14.75 5.09
N LEU A 322 -5.12 -16.06 5.27
CA LEU A 322 -4.04 -16.98 4.92
C LEU A 322 -4.37 -17.67 3.59
N CYS A 323 -3.50 -17.55 2.59
CA CYS A 323 -3.73 -18.08 1.25
C CYS A 323 -2.62 -19.05 0.83
N GLY A 324 -3.01 -20.25 0.37
CA GLY A 324 -2.09 -21.17 -0.30
C GLY A 324 -2.09 -20.96 -1.82
N MET A 325 -0.93 -20.81 -2.45
CA MET A 325 -0.83 -20.53 -3.90
C MET A 325 -1.44 -21.62 -4.80
N ASP A 326 -1.36 -22.88 -4.36
CA ASP A 326 -1.89 -24.04 -5.08
C ASP A 326 -3.35 -24.36 -4.69
N THR A 327 -3.94 -23.57 -3.79
CA THR A 327 -5.31 -23.73 -3.33
C THR A 327 -6.15 -22.58 -3.83
N ASN A 328 -7.30 -22.86 -4.44
CA ASN A 328 -8.32 -21.83 -4.67
C ASN A 328 -9.09 -21.51 -3.37
N ARG A 329 -8.40 -21.54 -2.23
CA ARG A 329 -8.94 -21.35 -0.89
C ARG A 329 -8.07 -20.35 -0.12
N ALA A 330 -8.71 -19.61 0.76
CA ALA A 330 -8.06 -18.86 1.81
C ALA A 330 -8.81 -19.07 3.13
N TRP A 331 -8.19 -18.70 4.25
CA TRP A 331 -8.80 -18.75 5.57
C TRP A 331 -8.76 -17.36 6.19
N SER A 332 -9.94 -16.76 6.38
CA SER A 332 -10.09 -15.40 6.92
C SER A 332 -10.36 -15.47 8.42
N LEU A 333 -9.28 -15.39 9.20
CA LEU A 333 -9.28 -15.52 10.65
C LEU A 333 -9.55 -14.15 11.29
N PRO A 334 -10.61 -14.00 12.11
CA PRO A 334 -10.83 -12.77 12.88
C PRO A 334 -9.67 -12.51 13.83
N TYR A 335 -9.23 -11.26 13.92
CA TYR A 335 -8.13 -10.88 14.81
C TYR A 335 -8.40 -11.24 16.29
N PRO A 336 -9.63 -11.05 16.85
CA PRO A 336 -9.93 -11.50 18.21
C PRO A 336 -9.75 -13.01 18.45
N PHE A 337 -9.91 -13.84 17.41
CA PHE A 337 -9.62 -15.28 17.49
C PHE A 337 -8.12 -15.56 17.57
N LEU A 338 -7.29 -14.74 16.90
CA LEU A 338 -5.84 -14.89 16.86
C LEU A 338 -5.14 -14.36 18.11
N VAL A 339 -5.60 -13.25 18.68
CA VAL A 339 -5.00 -12.60 19.86
C VAL A 339 -4.62 -13.58 20.99
N PRO A 340 -5.51 -14.48 21.48
CA PRO A 340 -5.14 -15.42 22.54
C PRO A 340 -4.12 -16.48 22.10
N LEU A 341 -3.93 -16.68 20.79
CA LEU A 341 -2.97 -17.64 20.23
C LEU A 341 -1.58 -17.04 20.03
N LEU A 342 -1.45 -15.72 19.80
CA LEU A 342 -0.16 -15.07 19.52
C LEU A 342 0.94 -15.34 20.56
N PRO A 343 0.68 -15.31 21.88
CA PRO A 343 1.69 -15.63 22.89
C PRO A 343 2.18 -17.09 22.82
N ARG A 344 1.38 -17.97 22.24
CA ARG A 344 1.65 -19.41 22.09
C ARG A 344 2.36 -19.74 20.80
N LEU A 345 2.37 -18.87 19.79
CA LEU A 345 3.08 -19.12 18.53
C LEU A 345 4.60 -19.05 18.73
N LYS A 346 5.35 -19.75 17.85
CA LYS A 346 6.80 -19.53 17.73
C LYS A 346 7.02 -18.10 17.21
N GLN A 347 8.04 -17.43 17.72
CA GLN A 347 8.35 -16.03 17.41
C GLN A 347 9.83 -15.90 17.06
N THR A 348 10.14 -15.03 16.10
CA THR A 348 11.50 -14.61 15.79
C THR A 348 11.60 -13.10 15.90
N VAL A 349 12.70 -12.64 16.50
CA VAL A 349 13.08 -11.23 16.58
C VAL A 349 14.33 -11.06 15.72
N ARG A 350 14.25 -10.22 14.68
CA ARG A 350 15.38 -9.90 13.81
C ARG A 350 16.32 -8.89 14.48
N GLU A 351 17.53 -8.75 13.93
CA GLU A 351 18.57 -7.86 14.46
C GLU A 351 18.12 -6.39 14.58
N GLU A 352 17.21 -5.95 13.70
CA GLU A 352 16.61 -4.60 13.72
C GLU A 352 15.44 -4.45 14.71
N GLY A 353 15.21 -5.44 15.58
CA GLY A 353 14.11 -5.45 16.55
C GLY A 353 12.75 -5.84 15.96
N GLN A 354 12.66 -6.05 14.63
CA GLN A 354 11.43 -6.48 13.98
C GLN A 354 11.04 -7.89 14.45
N ARG A 355 9.85 -8.01 15.05
CA ARG A 355 9.30 -9.26 15.56
C ARG A 355 8.19 -9.78 14.65
N TYR A 356 8.16 -11.11 14.47
CA TYR A 356 7.05 -11.78 13.80
C TYR A 356 6.72 -13.15 14.43
N TRP A 357 5.46 -13.54 14.31
CA TRP A 357 4.95 -14.86 14.68
C TRP A 357 4.97 -15.82 13.49
N HIS A 358 5.31 -17.07 13.75
CA HIS A 358 5.25 -18.15 12.77
C HIS A 358 3.85 -18.74 12.78
N ILE A 359 3.15 -18.63 11.66
CA ILE A 359 1.83 -19.24 11.47
C ILE A 359 1.98 -20.42 10.53
N ALA A 360 1.54 -21.60 10.97
CA ALA A 360 1.65 -22.85 10.24
C ALA A 360 0.26 -23.44 10.00
N LEU A 361 -0.07 -23.74 8.74
CA LEU A 361 -1.29 -24.45 8.39
C LEU A 361 -0.99 -25.86 7.94
N LYS A 362 -1.82 -26.79 8.39
CA LYS A 362 -1.85 -28.20 7.97
C LYS A 362 -3.16 -28.48 7.24
N LEU A 363 -3.09 -29.19 6.11
CA LEU A 363 -4.26 -29.62 5.37
C LEU A 363 -4.46 -31.12 5.56
N VAL A 364 -5.67 -31.52 5.98
CA VAL A 364 -6.06 -32.92 6.16
C VAL A 364 -7.36 -33.15 5.41
N GLY A 365 -7.26 -33.67 4.19
CA GLY A 365 -8.42 -33.77 3.28
C GLY A 365 -8.99 -32.39 2.95
N GLU A 366 -10.24 -32.13 3.33
CA GLU A 366 -10.88 -30.81 3.16
C GLU A 366 -10.70 -29.89 4.37
N GLU A 367 -10.22 -30.41 5.49
CA GLU A 367 -10.01 -29.66 6.72
C GLU A 367 -8.69 -28.88 6.69
N CYS A 368 -8.70 -27.73 7.35
CA CYS A 368 -7.52 -26.92 7.59
C CYS A 368 -7.35 -26.69 9.08
N GLN A 369 -6.13 -26.91 9.55
CA GLN A 369 -5.76 -26.77 10.95
C GLN A 369 -4.62 -25.77 11.09
N LEU A 370 -4.74 -24.88 12.08
CA LEU A 370 -3.67 -24.01 12.55
C LEU A 370 -2.86 -24.76 13.60
N VAL A 371 -1.54 -24.83 13.39
CA VAL A 371 -0.62 -25.52 14.32
C VAL A 371 -0.05 -24.53 15.33
N VAL A 372 -0.30 -24.78 16.61
CA VAL A 372 0.15 -23.94 17.73
C VAL A 372 0.89 -24.81 18.75
N ARG A 373 2.24 -24.79 18.74
CA ARG A 373 3.10 -25.60 19.66
C ARG A 373 2.68 -27.07 19.78
N GLY A 374 2.35 -27.71 18.65
CA GLY A 374 1.95 -29.12 18.60
C GLY A 374 0.46 -29.38 18.84
N GLU A 375 -0.35 -28.36 19.17
CA GLU A 375 -1.80 -28.45 19.11
C GLU A 375 -2.32 -28.08 17.71
N GLU A 376 -3.36 -28.80 17.27
CA GLU A 376 -4.03 -28.58 15.98
C GLU A 376 -5.40 -27.97 16.24
N ILE A 377 -5.59 -26.71 15.85
CA ILE A 377 -6.84 -25.98 16.00
C ILE A 377 -7.52 -25.92 14.64
N SER A 378 -8.73 -26.49 14.50
CA SER A 378 -9.47 -26.39 13.24
C SER A 378 -9.79 -24.93 12.92
N VAL A 379 -9.44 -24.52 11.70
CA VAL A 379 -9.79 -23.21 11.13
C VAL A 379 -10.63 -23.36 9.86
N THR A 380 -11.16 -24.56 9.63
CA THR A 380 -11.92 -24.92 8.42
C THR A 380 -13.12 -23.99 8.18
N ASP A 381 -13.83 -23.61 9.24
CA ASP A 381 -15.01 -22.74 9.18
C ASP A 381 -14.69 -21.29 8.74
N PHE A 382 -13.42 -20.89 8.84
CA PHE A 382 -12.95 -19.60 8.33
C PHE A 382 -12.61 -19.65 6.83
N GLY A 383 -12.77 -20.81 6.18
CA GLY A 383 -12.50 -21.02 4.78
C GLY A 383 -13.34 -20.13 3.85
N ILE A 384 -12.70 -19.61 2.82
CA ILE A 384 -13.32 -18.90 1.70
C ILE A 384 -12.78 -19.44 0.39
N ARG A 385 -13.61 -19.48 -0.65
CA ARG A 385 -13.17 -19.85 -2.00
C ARG A 385 -12.72 -18.60 -2.74
N LEU A 386 -11.56 -18.69 -3.38
CA LEU A 386 -11.04 -17.61 -4.20
C LEU A 386 -11.74 -17.61 -5.57
N PRO A 387 -12.10 -16.43 -6.13
CA PRO A 387 -12.60 -16.34 -7.50
C PRO A 387 -11.57 -16.95 -8.46
N ARG A 388 -12.02 -17.49 -9.60
CA ARG A 388 -11.08 -18.05 -10.59
C ARG A 388 -10.14 -16.94 -11.10
N PRO A 389 -8.87 -17.25 -11.40
CA PRO A 389 -8.01 -16.27 -12.04
C PRO A 389 -8.62 -15.84 -13.39
N PRO A 390 -8.52 -14.55 -13.77
CA PRO A 390 -8.97 -14.09 -15.08
C PRO A 390 -8.24 -14.87 -16.18
N ALA A 391 -8.95 -15.23 -17.25
CA ALA A 391 -8.39 -15.97 -18.36
C ALA A 391 -7.23 -15.15 -18.99
N GLY A 392 -6.00 -15.66 -18.90
CA GLY A 392 -4.81 -15.03 -19.50
C GLY A 392 -3.70 -14.59 -18.54
N ALA A 393 -3.84 -14.76 -17.22
CA ALA A 393 -2.78 -14.48 -16.24
C ALA A 393 -1.88 -15.71 -15.97
N ALA A 394 -1.38 -16.33 -17.04
CA ALA A 394 -0.44 -17.45 -16.99
C ALA A 394 0.96 -17.00 -17.43
#